data_AF-A0A382SRT5-F1
#
_entry.id   AF-A0A382SRT5-F1
#
_cell.length_a   1.000
_cell.length_b   1.000
_cell.length_c   1.000
_cell.angle_alpha   90.00
_cell.angle_beta   90.00
_cell.angle_gamma   90.00
#
_symmetry.space_group_name_H-M   'P 1'
#
loop_
_entity.id
_entity.type
_entity.pdbx_description
1 polymer ?
#
loop_
_entity_poly.entity_id
_entity_poly.type
_entity_poly.pdbx_seq_one_letter_code
_entity_poly.pdbx_strand_id
1 'polypeptide(L)'
;MGKLGMALMVGVVLFAGCQQTKQPVPTKYNGNYNTLQIRGVWMMCSLSFKQRNPFLVQSIVWKACDCYTDVIRQELTPEEVEGSEEIVDVNLQKMLIERCNPKLVPPINPA
;
A
#
# COMPACT_ATOMS: atom_id res chain seq x y z
N MET A 1 10.21 -31.62 -56.85
CA MET A 1 9.32 -31.10 -55.79
C MET A 1 9.66 -31.83 -54.50
N GLY A 2 9.85 -31.12 -53.38
CA GLY A 2 10.00 -31.75 -52.07
C GLY A 2 11.40 -31.65 -51.48
N LYS A 3 11.49 -30.90 -50.37
CA LYS A 3 12.49 -30.94 -49.26
C LYS A 3 12.99 -29.57 -48.80
N LEU A 4 12.79 -28.50 -49.56
CA LEU A 4 13.24 -27.15 -49.13
C LEU A 4 12.19 -26.37 -48.30
N GLY A 5 10.90 -26.68 -48.45
CA GLY A 5 9.82 -25.93 -47.78
C GLY A 5 9.51 -26.35 -46.34
N MET A 6 9.99 -27.52 -45.88
CA MET A 6 9.61 -28.08 -44.58
C MET A 6 10.54 -27.66 -43.44
N ALA A 7 11.76 -27.21 -43.75
CA ALA A 7 12.74 -26.78 -42.74
C ALA A 7 12.46 -25.37 -42.21
N LEU A 8 11.86 -24.48 -43.01
CA LEU A 8 11.62 -23.09 -42.62
C LEU A 8 10.46 -22.92 -41.62
N MET A 9 9.46 -23.80 -41.66
CA MET A 9 8.30 -23.72 -40.76
C MET A 9 8.58 -24.25 -39.34
N VAL A 10 9.58 -25.12 -39.16
CA VAL A 10 9.95 -25.68 -37.85
C VAL A 10 10.79 -24.70 -37.03
N GLY A 11 11.58 -23.84 -37.69
CA GLY A 11 12.46 -22.86 -37.01
C GLY A 11 11.72 -21.71 -36.33
N VAL A 12 10.55 -21.30 -36.82
CA VAL A 12 9.79 -20.16 -36.29
C VAL A 12 9.02 -20.51 -35.00
N VAL A 13 8.60 -21.78 -34.86
CA VAL A 13 7.79 -22.23 -33.71
C VAL A 13 8.63 -22.39 -32.43
N LEU A 14 9.95 -22.56 -32.55
CA LEU A 14 10.84 -22.80 -31.41
C LEU A 14 11.21 -21.53 -30.62
N PHE A 15 11.04 -20.33 -31.18
CA PHE A 15 11.29 -19.06 -30.47
C PHE A 15 10.05 -18.49 -29.78
N ALA A 16 8.87 -19.09 -29.97
CA ALA A 16 7.64 -18.70 -29.29
C ALA A 16 7.47 -19.37 -27.90
N GLY A 17 8.44 -20.20 -27.49
CA GLY A 17 8.47 -20.78 -26.16
C GLY A 17 8.94 -19.77 -25.12
N CYS A 18 8.03 -19.39 -24.21
CA CYS A 18 8.27 -18.65 -22.97
C CYS A 18 8.31 -17.11 -23.06
N GLN A 19 7.29 -16.49 -23.68
CA GLN A 19 6.78 -15.25 -23.10
C GLN A 19 5.88 -15.61 -21.92
N GLN A 20 6.49 -15.90 -20.78
CA GLN A 20 5.75 -16.04 -19.53
C GLN A 20 5.24 -14.63 -19.18
N THR A 21 4.02 -14.33 -19.60
CA THR A 21 3.31 -13.12 -19.19
C THR A 21 3.29 -13.17 -17.66
N LYS A 22 4.16 -12.38 -17.03
CA LYS A 22 4.12 -12.18 -15.58
C LYS A 22 2.77 -11.54 -15.32
N GLN A 23 1.76 -12.35 -15.01
CA GLN A 23 0.50 -11.81 -14.54
C GLN A 23 0.83 -10.93 -13.35
N PRO A 24 0.46 -9.64 -13.38
CA PRO A 24 0.75 -8.75 -12.27
C PRO A 24 0.14 -9.37 -11.03
N VAL A 25 0.99 -9.69 -10.04
CA VAL A 25 0.54 -10.19 -8.76
C VAL A 25 -0.40 -9.13 -8.20
N PRO A 26 -1.67 -9.47 -7.88
CA PRO A 26 -2.61 -8.49 -7.34
C PRO A 26 -2.01 -7.91 -6.06
N THR A 27 -1.85 -6.58 -6.04
CA THR A 27 -1.30 -5.88 -4.89
C THR A 27 -2.38 -5.77 -3.81
N LYS A 28 -1.99 -5.84 -2.53
CA LYS A 28 -2.94 -5.59 -1.43
C LYS A 28 -3.44 -4.15 -1.38
N TYR A 29 -2.81 -3.23 -2.12
CA TYR A 29 -3.10 -1.81 -2.11
C TYR A 29 -3.96 -1.43 -3.32
N ASN A 30 -4.89 -0.50 -3.10
CA ASN A 30 -5.72 0.11 -4.11
C ASN A 30 -4.88 1.10 -4.94
N GLY A 31 -4.67 0.75 -6.21
CA GLY A 31 -3.95 1.61 -7.16
C GLY A 31 -2.44 1.66 -6.95
N ASN A 32 -1.81 2.58 -7.69
CA ASN A 32 -0.35 2.69 -7.80
C ASN A 32 0.16 3.94 -7.09
N TYR A 33 0.15 3.93 -5.76
CA TYR A 33 0.74 5.00 -4.96
C TYR A 33 2.23 5.17 -5.28
N ASN A 34 2.61 6.37 -5.69
CA ASN A 34 4.02 6.71 -5.81
C ASN A 34 4.65 7.01 -4.44
N THR A 35 5.97 7.06 -4.39
CA THR A 35 6.72 7.24 -3.13
C THR A 35 6.33 8.54 -2.40
N LEU A 36 6.05 9.62 -3.13
CA LEU A 36 5.68 10.90 -2.52
C LEU A 36 4.27 10.84 -1.91
N GLN A 37 3.32 10.19 -2.57
CA GLN A 37 1.97 10.01 -2.04
C GLN A 37 1.98 9.18 -0.74
N ILE A 38 2.75 8.08 -0.71
CA ILE A 38 2.91 7.26 0.50
C ILE A 38 3.48 8.10 1.66
N ARG A 39 4.54 8.88 1.38
CA ARG A 39 5.14 9.77 2.37
C ARG A 39 4.20 10.88 2.83
N GLY A 40 3.36 11.39 1.93
CA GLY A 40 2.34 12.40 2.23
C GLY A 40 1.35 11.89 3.27
N VAL A 41 0.79 10.70 3.05
CA VAL A 41 -0.15 10.07 4.00
C VAL A 41 0.50 9.88 5.37
N TRP A 42 1.73 9.34 5.40
CA TRP A 42 2.46 9.12 6.65
C TRP A 42 2.74 10.45 7.38
N MET A 43 3.18 11.47 6.65
CA MET A 43 3.49 12.80 7.20
C MET A 43 2.25 13.45 7.81
N MET A 44 1.10 13.37 7.13
CA MET A 44 -0.16 13.89 7.64
C MET A 44 -0.59 13.20 8.93
N CYS A 45 -0.41 11.87 9.03
CA CYS A 45 -0.63 11.15 10.27
C CYS A 45 0.30 11.64 11.39
N SER A 46 1.60 11.73 11.13
CA SER A 46 2.61 12.14 12.12
C SER A 46 2.36 13.56 12.65
N LEU A 47 2.09 14.51 11.76
CA LEU A 47 1.75 15.89 12.12
C LEU A 47 0.47 15.96 12.95
N SER A 48 -0.56 15.21 12.56
CA SER A 48 -1.83 15.15 13.28
C SER A 48 -1.66 14.60 14.70
N PHE A 49 -0.88 13.53 14.87
CA PHE A 49 -0.56 13.00 16.20
C PHE A 49 0.24 13.99 17.03
N LYS A 50 1.25 14.64 16.47
CA LYS A 50 2.05 15.64 17.18
C LYS A 50 1.20 16.84 17.64
N GLN A 51 0.24 17.26 16.83
CA GLN A 51 -0.66 18.37 17.15
C GLN A 51 -1.65 18.00 18.26
N ARG A 52 -2.25 16.80 18.20
CA ARG A 52 -3.31 16.38 19.14
C ARG A 52 -2.76 15.75 20.41
N ASN A 53 -1.60 15.11 20.34
CA ASN A 53 -1.00 14.31 21.40
C ASN A 53 0.53 14.53 21.46
N PRO A 54 1.00 15.74 21.79
CA PRO A 54 2.42 16.10 21.69
C PRO A 54 3.35 15.29 22.62
N PHE A 55 2.79 14.64 23.64
CA PHE A 55 3.54 13.86 24.63
C PHE A 55 3.59 12.35 24.32
N LEU A 56 2.94 11.88 23.26
CA LEU A 56 3.05 10.48 22.87
C LEU A 56 4.48 10.15 22.46
N VAL A 57 4.95 8.99 22.90
CA VAL A 57 6.28 8.49 22.54
C VAL A 57 6.34 8.28 21.03
N GLN A 58 7.40 8.77 20.39
CA GLN A 58 7.54 8.75 18.93
C GLN A 58 7.44 7.34 18.34
N SER A 59 7.95 6.32 19.03
CA SER A 59 7.86 4.94 18.57
C SER A 59 6.42 4.40 18.51
N ILE A 60 5.51 4.93 19.34
CA ILE A 60 4.08 4.62 19.27
C ILE A 60 3.45 5.33 18.07
N VAL A 61 3.78 6.60 17.87
CA VAL A 61 3.28 7.39 16.73
C VAL A 61 3.70 6.77 15.41
N TRP A 62 4.96 6.37 15.26
CA TRP A 62 5.46 5.73 14.04
C TRP A 62 4.72 4.44 13.72
N LYS A 63 4.53 3.56 14.72
CA LYS A 63 3.76 2.32 14.54
C LYS A 63 2.31 2.59 14.11
N ALA A 64 1.67 3.58 14.70
CA ALA A 64 0.32 3.98 14.32
C ALA A 64 0.30 4.48 12.87
N CYS A 65 1.23 5.37 12.50
CA CYS A 65 1.26 5.97 11.17
C CYS A 65 1.68 5.01 10.05
N ASP A 66 2.53 4.03 10.34
CA ASP A 66 2.82 2.94 9.40
C ASP A 66 1.53 2.14 9.12
N CYS A 67 0.78 1.78 10.18
CA CYS A 67 -0.49 1.06 10.03
C CYS A 67 -1.56 1.90 9.32
N TYR A 68 -1.72 3.17 9.69
CA TYR A 68 -2.69 4.07 9.08
C TYR A 68 -2.42 4.24 7.59
N THR A 69 -1.14 4.42 7.21
CA THR A 69 -0.72 4.53 5.80
C THR A 69 -1.08 3.26 5.04
N ASP A 70 -0.86 2.09 5.64
CA ASP A 70 -1.18 0.81 5.01
C ASP A 70 -2.69 0.58 4.86
N VAL A 71 -3.51 0.96 5.84
CA VAL A 71 -4.98 0.86 5.76
C VAL A 71 -5.53 1.84 4.73
N ILE A 72 -5.10 3.10 4.75
CA ILE A 72 -5.56 4.10 3.76
C ILE A 72 -5.27 3.61 2.33
N ARG A 73 -4.06 3.10 2.08
CA ARG A 73 -3.69 2.56 0.77
C ARG A 73 -4.41 1.26 0.38
N GLN A 74 -5.00 0.55 1.34
CA GLN A 74 -5.81 -0.65 1.08
C GLN A 74 -7.25 -0.30 0.76
N GLU A 75 -7.76 0.81 1.30
CA GLU A 75 -9.17 1.18 1.22
C GLU A 75 -9.42 2.27 0.16
N LEU A 76 -8.46 3.17 -0.08
CA LEU A 76 -8.59 4.32 -1.00
C LEU A 76 -7.56 4.27 -2.12
N THR A 77 -7.90 4.84 -3.28
CA THR A 77 -6.96 5.15 -4.36
C THR A 77 -6.21 6.46 -4.07
N PRO A 78 -5.08 6.74 -4.76
CA PRO A 78 -4.37 8.01 -4.60
C PRO A 78 -5.25 9.24 -4.90
N GLU A 79 -6.13 9.14 -5.90
CA GLU A 79 -7.05 10.21 -6.31
C GLU A 79 -8.09 10.50 -5.24
N GLU A 80 -8.61 9.47 -4.57
CA GLU A 80 -9.55 9.61 -3.45
C GLU A 80 -8.88 10.27 -2.23
N VAL A 81 -7.60 10.00 -2.01
CA VAL A 81 -6.82 10.67 -0.95
C VAL A 81 -6.54 12.13 -1.30
N GLU A 82 -6.15 12.45 -2.53
CA GLU A 82 -5.84 13.82 -2.95
C GLU A 82 -7.09 14.71 -3.03
N GLY A 83 -8.22 14.17 -3.46
CA GLY A 83 -9.51 14.87 -3.53
C GLY A 83 -10.20 15.06 -2.18
N SER A 84 -9.65 14.50 -1.11
CA SER A 84 -10.23 14.60 0.23
C SER A 84 -9.72 15.85 0.97
N GLU A 85 -10.35 17.01 0.73
CA GLU A 85 -10.04 18.21 1.53
C GLU A 85 -10.45 18.05 3.01
N GLU A 86 -11.40 17.15 3.32
CA GLU A 86 -11.77 16.81 4.69
C GLU A 86 -12.44 15.43 4.85
N ILE A 87 -12.12 14.46 3.99
CA ILE A 87 -12.69 13.11 4.13
C ILE A 87 -11.79 12.30 5.06
N VAL A 88 -11.92 12.57 6.36
CA VAL A 88 -11.97 11.43 7.24
C VAL A 88 -13.44 11.04 7.31
N ASP A 89 -13.88 10.23 6.35
CA ASP A 89 -15.11 9.47 6.49
C ASP A 89 -15.09 8.88 7.91
N VAL A 90 -16.13 9.14 8.70
CA VAL A 90 -16.23 8.66 10.09
C VAL A 90 -15.98 7.14 10.13
N ASN A 91 -16.33 6.42 9.07
CA ASN A 91 -16.03 5.00 8.93
C ASN A 91 -14.54 4.72 8.75
N LEU A 92 -13.84 5.49 7.91
CA LEU A 92 -12.39 5.40 7.76
C LEU A 92 -11.69 5.73 9.09
N GLN A 93 -12.11 6.79 9.80
CA GLN A 93 -11.56 7.12 11.11
C GLN A 93 -11.68 5.98 12.09
N LYS A 94 -12.90 5.42 12.20
CA LYS A 94 -13.21 4.32 13.09
C LYS A 94 -12.37 3.09 12.74
N MET A 95 -12.29 2.76 11.45
CA MET A 95 -11.50 1.64 10.96
C MET A 95 -10.01 1.79 11.30
N LEU A 96 -9.45 3.00 11.12
CA LEU A 96 -8.06 3.29 11.46
C LEU A 96 -7.82 3.08 12.97
N ILE A 97 -8.70 3.61 13.82
CA ILE A 97 -8.58 3.44 15.28
C ILE A 97 -8.70 1.96 15.66
N GLU A 98 -9.70 1.25 15.15
CA GLU A 98 -9.95 -0.15 15.50
C GLU A 98 -8.84 -1.09 15.03
N ARG A 99 -8.28 -0.89 13.83
CA ARG A 99 -7.23 -1.76 13.28
C ARG A 99 -5.85 -1.44 13.83
N CYS A 100 -5.56 -0.17 14.12
CA CYS A 100 -4.19 0.28 14.38
C CYS A 100 -3.91 0.72 15.82
N ASN A 101 -4.91 1.15 16.59
CA ASN A 101 -4.72 1.63 17.97
C ASN A 101 -4.94 0.63 19.12
N PRO A 102 -5.47 -0.61 18.96
CA PRO A 102 -5.94 -1.38 20.12
C PRO A 102 -4.85 -1.90 21.07
N LYS A 103 -3.55 -1.70 20.77
CA LYS A 103 -2.42 -2.15 21.62
C LYS A 103 -1.23 -1.18 21.67
N LEU A 104 -1.47 0.13 21.50
CA LEU A 104 -0.39 1.12 21.56
C LEU A 104 0.09 1.43 22.99
N VAL A 105 -0.50 0.81 24.01
CA VAL A 105 -0.03 0.87 25.41
C VAL A 105 0.92 -0.32 25.65
N PRO A 106 2.24 -0.10 25.89
CA PRO A 106 3.07 -1.17 26.45
C PRO A 106 2.50 -1.56 27.82
N PRO A 107 2.45 -2.86 28.19
CA PRO A 107 2.05 -3.24 29.54
C PRO A 107 2.92 -2.45 30.52
N ILE A 108 2.27 -1.71 31.43
CA ILE A 108 2.93 -1.13 32.58
C ILE A 108 3.39 -2.35 33.39
N ASN A 109 4.66 -2.72 33.29
CA ASN A 109 5.24 -3.64 34.26
C ASN A 109 5.30 -2.86 35.57
N PRO A 110 4.53 -3.23 36.61
CA PRO A 110 4.83 -2.72 37.94
C PRO A 110 6.20 -3.31 38.32
N ALA A 111 7.20 -2.44 38.38
CA ALA A 111 8.47 -2.75 39.03
C ALA A 111 8.24 -2.92 40.54
#